data_AF-A0A3Q9FQ59-F1
#
_entry.id   AF-A0A3Q9FQ59-F1
#
_cell.length_a   1.000
_cell.length_b   1.000
_cell.length_c   1.000
_cell.angle_alpha   90.00
_cell.angle_beta   90.00
_cell.angle_gamma   90.00
#
_symmetry.space_group_name_H-M   'P 1'
#
loop_
_entity.id
_entity.type
_entity.pdbx_description
1 polymer ?
#
loop_
_entity_poly.entity_id
_entity_poly.type
_entity_poly.pdbx_seq_one_letter_code
_entity_poly.pdbx_strand_id
1 'polypeptide(L)'
;MIYFTPKNLFYIFLLAYTFISIEVTLAQNKDNFPVELLPISTCDNCNNQIIEHTYYTVSYNEKHEQANWVAYELTSDELIKNASRTNDFRADQYVTSISAELDDYKGSGYDRGHLVPAADMSFIAEAMTESFYFSNMSPQDPSFNRGIWKKLEEQFRAWAQEKHNIYIITGPVLEDGLSTIGHNKVSIPNYYYKIAVHYNTQNNEYESIAFLLPNKKGEQTLSEYTVTIDSIESLTELDFFSTLSDSLQITFESSLSKGDWNYDSKYNPISNNQQTSNNVNDNSRQTENNTKIRCSGSTKKGTQCKRYIGNTSEFCWQHKK
;
A
#
# COMPACT_ATOMS: atom_id res chain seq x y z
N MET A 1 -0.64 6.78 -81.98
CA MET A 1 -0.55 5.30 -82.00
C MET A 1 0.66 4.92 -81.17
N ILE A 2 0.44 4.29 -80.01
CA ILE A 2 1.26 3.27 -79.34
C ILE A 2 0.49 2.91 -78.06
N TYR A 3 0.24 1.61 -77.92
CA TYR A 3 -0.62 0.96 -76.93
C TYR A 3 0.12 0.79 -75.60
N PHE A 4 -0.60 0.92 -74.48
CA PHE A 4 -0.15 0.40 -73.19
C PHE A 4 -0.76 -0.99 -72.96
N THR A 5 0.10 -1.98 -72.67
CA THR A 5 -0.29 -3.31 -72.18
C THR A 5 0.19 -3.50 -70.74
N PRO A 6 -0.50 -4.31 -69.90
CA PRO A 6 -0.24 -4.38 -68.47
C PRO A 6 0.69 -5.55 -68.15
N LYS A 7 2.00 -5.33 -68.12
CA LYS A 7 2.94 -6.20 -67.41
C LYS A 7 4.06 -5.34 -66.83
N ASN A 8 4.38 -5.60 -65.56
CA ASN A 8 5.37 -4.93 -64.71
C ASN A 8 4.84 -3.79 -63.81
N LEU A 9 3.87 -4.10 -62.94
CA LEU A 9 3.87 -3.53 -61.59
C LEU A 9 4.61 -4.51 -60.68
N PHE A 10 5.93 -4.48 -60.71
CA PHE A 10 6.77 -5.08 -59.68
C PHE A 10 7.91 -4.11 -59.42
N TYR A 11 8.05 -3.71 -58.16
CA TYR A 11 9.05 -2.79 -57.62
C TYR A 11 8.85 -1.30 -57.91
N ILE A 12 8.12 -0.63 -57.02
CA ILE A 12 8.55 0.55 -56.23
C ILE A 12 7.53 0.66 -55.09
N PHE A 13 7.80 -0.03 -53.98
CA PHE A 13 7.27 0.26 -52.65
C PHE A 13 8.24 -0.40 -51.65
N LEU A 14 9.50 0.02 -51.73
CA LEU A 14 10.48 -0.18 -50.68
C LEU A 14 10.56 1.14 -49.91
N LEU A 15 10.46 1.06 -48.58
CA LEU A 15 10.64 2.16 -47.60
C LEU A 15 9.41 3.03 -47.31
N ALA A 16 8.47 2.48 -46.54
CA ALA A 16 7.83 3.20 -45.41
C ALA A 16 6.85 2.27 -44.67
N TYR A 17 7.35 1.18 -44.11
CA TYR A 17 6.69 0.54 -42.97
C TYR A 17 7.61 0.73 -41.78
N THR A 18 7.54 1.93 -41.19
CA THR A 18 7.94 2.08 -39.79
C THR A 18 6.92 1.30 -38.99
N PHE A 19 7.25 0.06 -38.66
CA PHE A 19 6.65 -0.64 -37.54
C PHE A 19 6.85 0.23 -36.31
N ILE A 20 5.84 1.03 -35.96
CA ILE A 20 5.70 1.52 -34.60
C ILE A 20 5.25 0.28 -33.83
N SER A 21 6.22 -0.48 -33.36
CA SER A 21 6.01 -1.45 -32.29
C SER A 21 5.63 -0.62 -31.08
N ILE A 22 4.34 -0.41 -30.86
CA ILE A 22 3.85 -0.06 -29.53
C ILE A 22 4.08 -1.34 -28.73
N GLU A 23 5.26 -1.45 -28.12
CA GLU A 23 5.40 -2.29 -26.94
C GLU A 23 4.50 -1.64 -25.90
N VAL A 24 3.25 -2.11 -25.81
CA VAL A 24 2.52 -2.02 -24.55
C VAL A 24 3.37 -2.86 -23.60
N THR A 25 4.25 -2.21 -22.86
CA THR A 25 4.86 -2.82 -21.69
C THR A 25 3.68 -3.15 -20.77
N LEU A 26 3.19 -4.38 -20.84
CA LEU A 26 2.34 -4.89 -19.77
C LEU A 26 3.15 -4.66 -18.51
N ALA A 27 2.58 -3.92 -17.56
CA ALA A 27 3.20 -3.76 -16.25
C ALA A 27 3.48 -5.19 -15.75
N GLN A 28 4.75 -5.57 -15.66
CA GLN A 28 5.09 -6.81 -15.01
C GLN A 28 4.77 -6.58 -13.54
N ASN A 29 3.91 -7.42 -12.96
CA ASN A 29 3.70 -7.42 -11.53
C ASN A 29 5.06 -7.62 -10.84
N LYS A 30 5.48 -6.62 -10.05
CA LYS A 30 6.75 -6.59 -9.30
C LYS A 30 6.53 -6.88 -7.81
N ASP A 31 5.28 -7.10 -7.40
CA ASP A 31 4.93 -7.58 -6.08
C ASP A 31 5.45 -9.02 -5.94
N ASN A 32 6.19 -9.34 -4.87
CA ASN A 32 6.61 -10.72 -4.61
C ASN A 32 5.62 -11.45 -3.69
N PHE A 33 4.34 -11.08 -3.77
CA PHE A 33 3.28 -11.79 -3.06
C PHE A 33 3.16 -13.22 -3.60
N PRO A 34 3.27 -14.25 -2.75
CA PRO A 34 3.21 -15.64 -3.20
C PRO A 34 1.79 -15.97 -3.70
N VAL A 35 1.68 -16.43 -4.95
CA VAL A 35 0.41 -16.74 -5.62
C VAL A 35 -0.38 -17.78 -4.83
N GLU A 36 0.30 -18.71 -4.15
CA GLU A 36 -0.26 -19.72 -3.26
C GLU A 36 -1.05 -19.15 -2.06
N LEU A 37 -0.76 -17.91 -1.65
CA LEU A 37 -1.46 -17.24 -0.55
C LEU A 37 -2.66 -16.40 -1.03
N LEU A 38 -2.91 -16.31 -2.35
CA LEU A 38 -4.05 -15.54 -2.86
C LEU A 38 -5.37 -16.23 -2.50
N PRO A 39 -6.38 -15.49 -2.01
CA PRO A 39 -7.67 -16.07 -1.71
C PRO A 39 -8.37 -16.51 -2.99
N ILE A 40 -9.10 -17.62 -2.92
CA ILE A 40 -10.00 -18.05 -3.99
C ILE A 40 -11.46 -17.82 -3.59
N SER A 41 -12.30 -17.53 -4.57
CA SER A 41 -13.74 -17.43 -4.36
C SER A 41 -14.34 -18.82 -4.24
N THR A 42 -15.18 -19.07 -3.22
CA THR A 42 -15.85 -20.37 -3.04
C THR A 42 -17.15 -20.51 -3.85
N CYS A 43 -17.61 -19.43 -4.47
CA CYS A 43 -18.81 -19.37 -5.29
C CYS A 43 -18.51 -19.59 -6.79
N ASP A 44 -19.27 -20.49 -7.42
CA ASP A 44 -19.06 -20.94 -8.81
C ASP A 44 -19.26 -19.86 -9.91
N ASN A 45 -19.86 -18.71 -9.60
CA ASN A 45 -20.24 -17.68 -10.58
C ASN A 45 -20.15 -16.23 -10.06
N CYS A 46 -19.24 -15.93 -9.13
CA CYS A 46 -19.14 -14.60 -8.55
C CYS A 46 -18.65 -13.47 -9.49
N ASN A 47 -18.43 -13.79 -10.77
CA ASN A 47 -18.05 -12.84 -11.82
C ASN A 47 -16.97 -11.85 -11.36
N ASN A 48 -15.93 -12.39 -10.73
CA ASN A 48 -14.81 -11.63 -10.22
C ASN A 48 -13.71 -11.52 -11.28
N GLN A 49 -13.09 -10.35 -11.36
CA GLN A 49 -11.97 -10.10 -12.25
C GLN A 49 -10.68 -10.01 -11.41
N ILE A 50 -9.65 -10.80 -11.76
CA ILE A 50 -8.31 -10.61 -11.20
C ILE A 50 -7.59 -9.51 -11.99
N ILE A 51 -7.10 -8.50 -11.28
CA ILE A 51 -6.35 -7.37 -11.84
C ILE A 51 -5.01 -7.32 -11.14
N GLU A 52 -3.93 -7.47 -11.92
CA GLU A 52 -2.56 -7.37 -11.43
C GLU A 52 -2.05 -5.95 -11.71
N HIS A 53 -1.84 -5.17 -10.64
CA HIS A 53 -1.10 -3.92 -10.72
C HIS A 53 0.38 -4.18 -10.42
N THR A 54 1.20 -3.13 -10.44
CA THR A 54 2.65 -3.30 -10.32
C THR A 54 3.07 -3.84 -8.95
N TYR A 55 2.37 -3.44 -7.88
CA TYR A 55 2.76 -3.74 -6.49
C TYR A 55 1.62 -4.30 -5.62
N TYR A 56 0.51 -4.70 -6.24
CA TYR A 56 -0.60 -5.34 -5.57
C TYR A 56 -1.52 -6.03 -6.58
N THR A 57 -2.28 -7.01 -6.10
CA THR A 57 -3.30 -7.72 -6.88
C THR A 57 -4.68 -7.42 -6.31
N VAL A 58 -5.68 -7.29 -7.18
CA VAL A 58 -7.08 -7.05 -6.82
C VAL A 58 -7.94 -8.18 -7.36
N SER A 59 -8.84 -8.72 -6.54
CA SER A 59 -10.03 -9.42 -7.04
C SER A 59 -11.20 -8.45 -7.05
N TYR A 60 -11.59 -7.97 -8.22
CA TYR A 60 -12.65 -7.01 -8.41
C TYR A 60 -14.02 -7.66 -8.50
N ASN A 61 -15.03 -7.06 -7.88
CA ASN A 61 -16.42 -7.52 -7.91
C ASN A 61 -17.32 -6.48 -8.58
N GLU A 62 -17.78 -6.81 -9.79
CA GLU A 62 -18.65 -5.92 -10.59
C GLU A 62 -19.95 -5.56 -9.87
N LYS A 63 -20.58 -6.53 -9.19
CA LYS A 63 -21.85 -6.29 -8.48
C LYS A 63 -21.73 -5.20 -7.42
N HIS A 64 -20.55 -5.07 -6.83
CA HIS A 64 -20.29 -4.15 -5.72
C HIS A 64 -19.45 -2.93 -6.13
N GLU A 65 -18.97 -2.90 -7.38
CA GLU A 65 -18.08 -1.89 -7.95
C GLU A 65 -16.82 -1.63 -7.11
N GLN A 66 -16.31 -2.66 -6.43
CA GLN A 66 -15.12 -2.60 -5.58
C GLN A 66 -14.46 -3.98 -5.44
N ALA A 67 -13.28 -4.04 -4.81
CA ALA A 67 -12.59 -5.30 -4.57
C ALA A 67 -13.34 -6.22 -3.61
N ASN A 68 -13.39 -7.53 -3.91
CA ASN A 68 -13.56 -8.59 -2.90
C ASN A 68 -12.38 -8.55 -1.92
N TRP A 69 -11.18 -8.48 -2.48
CA TRP A 69 -9.93 -8.42 -1.73
C TRP A 69 -8.83 -7.75 -2.56
N VAL A 70 -7.86 -7.19 -1.86
CA VAL A 70 -6.56 -6.80 -2.39
C VAL A 70 -5.46 -7.52 -1.62
N ALA A 71 -4.40 -7.89 -2.31
CA ALA A 71 -3.24 -8.60 -1.76
C ALA A 71 -1.95 -7.90 -2.18
N TYR A 72 -1.02 -7.71 -1.25
CA TYR A 72 0.28 -7.07 -1.51
C TYR A 72 1.33 -7.48 -0.48
N GLU A 73 2.60 -7.51 -0.90
CA GLU A 73 3.74 -7.54 0.03
C GLU A 73 4.01 -6.14 0.59
N LEU A 74 4.41 -6.09 1.85
CA LEU A 74 4.94 -4.88 2.47
C LEU A 74 6.29 -5.20 3.12
N THR A 75 7.36 -4.67 2.54
CA THR A 75 8.72 -4.81 3.06
C THR A 75 9.15 -3.58 3.87
N SER A 76 10.18 -3.74 4.71
CA SER A 76 10.77 -2.63 5.45
C SER A 76 11.39 -1.56 4.55
N ASP A 77 11.87 -1.95 3.36
CA ASP A 77 12.50 -1.04 2.39
C ASP A 77 11.44 -0.16 1.68
N GLU A 78 10.24 -0.69 1.45
CA GLU A 78 9.10 0.04 0.88
C GLU A 78 8.51 1.09 1.83
N LEU A 79 8.85 1.03 3.12
CA LEU A 79 8.47 2.06 4.10
C LEU A 79 9.30 3.35 3.98
N ILE A 80 10.32 3.37 3.13
CA ILE A 80 11.14 4.55 2.86
C ILE A 80 10.39 5.46 1.88
N LYS A 81 10.00 6.63 2.38
CA LYS A 81 9.20 7.57 1.58
C LYS A 81 10.02 8.27 0.50
N ASN A 82 9.72 7.96 -0.76
CA ASN A 82 10.37 8.47 -1.98
C ASN A 82 9.40 9.08 -2.98
N ALA A 83 8.10 8.90 -2.78
CA ALA A 83 7.03 9.46 -3.60
C ALA A 83 6.12 10.36 -2.76
N SER A 84 5.63 11.42 -3.38
CA SER A 84 4.64 12.31 -2.77
C SER A 84 3.23 11.84 -3.10
N ARG A 85 2.33 11.94 -2.11
CA ARG A 85 0.92 11.62 -2.29
C ARG A 85 0.31 12.48 -3.40
N THR A 86 -0.28 11.83 -4.41
CA THR A 86 -0.83 12.52 -5.60
C THR A 86 -2.27 12.98 -5.40
N ASN A 87 -3.08 12.21 -4.64
CA ASN A 87 -4.55 12.38 -4.59
C ASN A 87 -5.21 12.28 -5.98
N ASP A 88 -4.59 11.56 -6.90
CA ASP A 88 -5.06 11.36 -8.28
C ASP A 88 -6.06 10.20 -8.36
N PHE A 89 -7.22 10.37 -7.73
CA PHE A 89 -8.29 9.37 -7.74
C PHE A 89 -8.90 9.26 -9.14
N ARG A 90 -8.85 8.06 -9.71
CA ARG A 90 -9.31 7.79 -11.07
C ARG A 90 -9.88 6.38 -11.22
N ALA A 91 -10.80 6.22 -12.17
CA ALA A 91 -11.31 4.92 -12.54
C ALA A 91 -10.15 4.00 -12.94
N ASP A 92 -10.29 2.72 -12.64
CA ASP A 92 -9.28 1.74 -13.02
C ASP A 92 -9.49 1.29 -14.46
N GLN A 93 -8.56 1.65 -15.34
CA GLN A 93 -8.59 1.30 -16.76
C GLN A 93 -8.43 -0.21 -17.03
N TYR A 94 -7.99 -0.98 -16.03
CA TYR A 94 -7.83 -2.43 -16.15
C TYR A 94 -9.10 -3.19 -15.80
N VAL A 95 -10.10 -2.56 -15.18
CA VAL A 95 -11.43 -3.14 -14.99
C VAL A 95 -12.11 -3.25 -16.36
N THR A 96 -12.52 -4.46 -16.73
CA THR A 96 -13.05 -4.77 -18.07
C THR A 96 -14.47 -4.27 -18.30
N SER A 97 -15.15 -3.94 -17.22
CA SER A 97 -16.55 -3.59 -17.12
C SER A 97 -16.69 -2.11 -16.73
N ILE A 98 -17.48 -1.77 -15.71
CA ILE A 98 -17.53 -0.42 -15.14
C ILE A 98 -16.64 -0.40 -13.89
N SER A 99 -16.07 0.76 -13.60
CA SER A 99 -15.35 1.01 -12.35
C SER A 99 -15.98 2.22 -11.67
N ALA A 100 -16.05 2.18 -10.34
CA ALA A 100 -16.38 3.35 -9.55
C ALA A 100 -15.52 4.57 -9.93
N GLU A 101 -16.09 5.76 -9.79
CA GLU A 101 -15.40 7.01 -10.12
C GLU A 101 -15.61 8.11 -9.08
N LEU A 102 -14.98 9.26 -9.31
CA LEU A 102 -14.96 10.35 -8.35
C LEU A 102 -16.37 10.88 -8.02
N ASP A 103 -17.25 10.91 -9.03
CA ASP A 103 -18.61 11.41 -8.86
C ASP A 103 -19.50 10.46 -8.05
N ASP A 104 -19.17 9.16 -7.93
CA ASP A 104 -19.91 8.23 -7.05
C ASP A 104 -19.79 8.58 -5.57
N TYR A 105 -18.62 9.11 -5.17
CA TYR A 105 -18.32 9.48 -3.79
C TYR A 105 -18.74 10.92 -3.45
N LYS A 106 -19.09 11.72 -4.46
CA LYS A 106 -19.39 13.14 -4.27
C LYS A 106 -20.69 13.31 -3.48
N GLY A 107 -20.58 13.88 -2.27
CA GLY A 107 -21.73 14.14 -1.41
C GLY A 107 -22.34 12.90 -0.76
N SER A 108 -21.69 11.73 -0.85
CA SER A 108 -22.17 10.48 -0.25
C SER A 108 -22.02 10.45 1.28
N GLY A 109 -21.11 11.26 1.83
CA GLY A 109 -20.73 11.24 3.24
C GLY A 109 -19.63 10.24 3.59
N TYR A 110 -19.21 9.40 2.65
CA TYR A 110 -18.15 8.41 2.82
C TYR A 110 -16.81 8.92 2.29
N ASP A 111 -15.72 8.49 2.93
CA ASP A 111 -14.38 8.67 2.41
C ASP A 111 -14.09 7.68 1.28
N ARG A 112 -13.18 8.08 0.38
CA ARG A 112 -12.52 7.20 -0.59
C ARG A 112 -11.43 6.41 0.17
N GLY A 113 -11.86 5.42 0.94
CA GLY A 113 -11.01 4.62 1.81
C GLY A 113 -10.14 3.69 0.99
N HIS A 114 -8.83 3.74 1.19
CA HIS A 114 -7.90 2.84 0.50
C HIS A 114 -7.94 1.44 1.14
N LEU A 115 -7.85 0.39 0.32
CA LEU A 115 -7.58 -0.97 0.81
C LEU A 115 -6.06 -1.20 0.93
N VAL A 116 -5.32 -0.92 -0.14
CA VAL A 116 -3.86 -0.74 -0.18
C VAL A 116 -3.54 0.72 0.14
N PRO A 117 -2.98 1.04 1.32
CA PRO A 117 -2.76 2.42 1.74
C PRO A 117 -1.72 3.12 0.89
N ALA A 118 -1.97 4.38 0.48
CA ALA A 118 -0.98 5.17 -0.26
C ALA A 118 0.34 5.39 0.52
N ALA A 119 0.32 5.27 1.85
CA ALA A 119 1.53 5.35 2.67
C ALA A 119 2.43 4.12 2.48
N ASP A 120 1.85 2.94 2.26
CA ASP A 120 2.54 1.68 2.01
C ASP A 120 3.14 1.70 0.58
N MET A 121 2.51 2.43 -0.34
CA MET A 121 2.96 2.62 -1.73
C MET A 121 3.80 3.89 -1.95
N SER A 122 4.48 4.38 -0.91
CA SER A 122 5.20 5.67 -0.95
C SER A 122 6.68 5.59 -1.36
N PHE A 123 7.18 4.42 -1.72
CA PHE A 123 8.58 4.18 -2.12
C PHE A 123 8.88 4.43 -3.60
N ILE A 124 7.87 4.54 -4.46
CA ILE A 124 8.05 4.90 -5.88
C ILE A 124 6.79 5.55 -6.45
N ALA A 125 6.95 6.41 -7.46
CA ALA A 125 5.84 7.17 -8.04
C ALA A 125 4.79 6.29 -8.73
N GLU A 126 5.22 5.18 -9.34
CA GLU A 126 4.36 4.17 -9.98
C GLU A 126 3.39 3.55 -8.95
N ALA A 127 3.92 2.93 -7.90
CA ALA A 127 3.12 2.39 -6.79
C ALA A 127 2.16 3.43 -6.19
N MET A 128 2.68 4.64 -5.92
CA MET A 128 1.89 5.73 -5.35
C MET A 128 0.71 6.09 -6.24
N THR A 129 0.91 6.22 -7.55
CA THR A 129 -0.17 6.60 -8.46
C THR A 129 -1.18 5.48 -8.64
N GLU A 130 -0.75 4.23 -8.70
CA GLU A 130 -1.66 3.08 -8.82
C GLU A 130 -2.50 2.89 -7.55
N SER A 131 -2.01 3.27 -6.37
CA SER A 131 -2.80 3.19 -5.13
C SER A 131 -4.08 4.06 -5.13
N PHE A 132 -4.24 4.98 -6.09
CA PHE A 132 -5.41 5.85 -6.22
C PHE A 132 -6.48 5.34 -7.22
N TYR A 133 -6.32 4.14 -7.79
CA TYR A 133 -7.39 3.53 -8.59
C TYR A 133 -8.63 3.23 -7.74
N PHE A 134 -9.81 3.42 -8.31
CA PHE A 134 -11.08 3.12 -7.62
C PHE A 134 -11.32 1.63 -7.38
N SER A 135 -10.66 0.73 -8.11
CA SER A 135 -10.57 -0.70 -7.78
C SER A 135 -9.94 -0.96 -6.39
N ASN A 136 -9.11 -0.03 -5.90
CA ASN A 136 -8.51 -0.02 -4.58
C ASN A 136 -9.26 0.87 -3.55
N MET A 137 -10.45 1.36 -3.90
CA MET A 137 -11.26 2.21 -3.01
C MET A 137 -12.50 1.49 -2.52
N SER A 138 -12.90 1.82 -1.29
CA SER A 138 -14.16 1.38 -0.72
C SER A 138 -14.82 2.50 0.11
N PRO A 139 -16.17 2.59 0.15
CA PRO A 139 -16.89 3.58 0.96
C PRO A 139 -16.70 3.38 2.47
N GLN A 140 -15.71 4.06 3.03
CA GLN A 140 -15.42 4.00 4.46
C GLN A 140 -16.02 5.17 5.22
N ASP A 141 -16.64 4.90 6.36
CA ASP A 141 -17.10 5.95 7.27
C ASP A 141 -15.89 6.82 7.69
N PRO A 142 -16.00 8.17 7.68
CA PRO A 142 -14.86 9.03 7.99
C PRO A 142 -14.24 8.79 9.37
N SER A 143 -15.04 8.38 10.37
CA SER A 143 -14.55 8.07 11.71
C SER A 143 -13.89 6.69 11.82
N PHE A 144 -14.25 5.77 10.92
CA PHE A 144 -13.57 4.49 10.72
C PHE A 144 -12.22 4.70 10.03
N ASN A 145 -12.23 5.24 8.81
CA ASN A 145 -11.06 5.43 7.93
C ASN A 145 -9.94 6.20 8.64
N ARG A 146 -10.28 7.39 9.15
CA ARG A 146 -9.30 8.31 9.76
C ARG A 146 -8.95 7.94 11.20
N GLY A 147 -9.68 6.98 11.77
CA GLY A 147 -9.60 6.53 13.15
C GLY A 147 -8.93 5.18 13.27
N ILE A 148 -9.74 4.14 13.52
CA ILE A 148 -9.24 2.80 13.86
C ILE A 148 -8.57 2.11 12.66
N TRP A 149 -9.06 2.33 11.44
CA TRP A 149 -8.47 1.74 10.24
C TRP A 149 -7.04 2.26 10.01
N LYS A 150 -6.85 3.58 10.05
CA LYS A 150 -5.51 4.20 10.01
C LYS A 150 -4.57 3.66 11.10
N LYS A 151 -5.06 3.46 12.33
CA LYS A 151 -4.24 2.88 13.41
C LYS A 151 -3.79 1.46 13.10
N LEU A 152 -4.69 0.65 12.53
CA LEU A 152 -4.37 -0.70 12.08
C LEU A 152 -3.32 -0.68 10.96
N GLU A 153 -3.44 0.22 9.98
CA GLU A 153 -2.43 0.40 8.93
C GLU A 153 -1.06 0.81 9.52
N GLU A 154 -1.04 1.69 10.52
CA GLU A 154 0.21 2.06 11.22
C GLU A 154 0.82 0.86 11.96
N GLN A 155 0.01 -0.01 12.54
CA GLN A 155 0.47 -1.23 13.20
C GLN A 155 1.07 -2.24 12.20
N PHE A 156 0.44 -2.42 11.03
CA PHE A 156 0.96 -3.30 9.99
C PHE A 156 2.33 -2.82 9.47
N ARG A 157 2.50 -1.50 9.28
CA ARG A 157 3.82 -0.94 8.95
C ARG A 157 4.86 -1.17 10.05
N ALA A 158 4.46 -1.09 11.33
CA ALA A 158 5.35 -1.40 12.44
C ALA A 158 5.83 -2.86 12.40
N TRP A 159 4.92 -3.81 12.14
CA TRP A 159 5.26 -5.22 12.01
C TRP A 159 6.09 -5.52 10.76
N ALA A 160 5.82 -4.90 9.62
CA ALA A 160 6.66 -5.01 8.43
C ALA A 160 8.10 -4.53 8.70
N GLN A 161 8.25 -3.44 9.46
CA GLN A 161 9.55 -2.93 9.86
C GLN A 161 10.31 -3.88 10.81
N GLU A 162 9.59 -4.54 11.74
CA GLU A 162 10.16 -5.47 12.71
C GLU A 162 10.50 -6.84 12.09
N LYS A 163 9.62 -7.35 11.23
CA LYS A 163 9.70 -8.68 10.60
C LYS A 163 10.40 -8.67 9.23
N HIS A 164 10.90 -7.51 8.77
CA HIS A 164 11.44 -7.24 7.43
C HIS A 164 10.43 -7.28 6.28
N ASN A 165 9.48 -8.21 6.29
CA ASN A 165 8.36 -8.22 5.37
C ASN A 165 7.12 -8.90 5.98
N ILE A 166 5.96 -8.48 5.51
CA ILE A 166 4.68 -9.17 5.72
C ILE A 166 3.89 -9.20 4.42
N TYR A 167 3.09 -10.24 4.23
CA TYR A 167 2.09 -10.33 3.18
C TYR A 167 0.74 -9.90 3.74
N ILE A 168 0.05 -9.02 3.04
CA ILE A 168 -1.20 -8.41 3.51
C ILE A 168 -2.31 -8.78 2.55
N ILE A 169 -3.42 -9.27 3.10
CA ILE A 169 -4.67 -9.47 2.39
C ILE A 169 -5.75 -8.68 3.11
N THR A 170 -6.51 -7.86 2.39
CA THR A 170 -7.54 -7.00 3.00
C THR A 170 -8.69 -6.76 2.06
N GLY A 171 -9.88 -6.53 2.62
CA GLY A 171 -11.06 -6.29 1.81
C GLY A 171 -12.26 -5.87 2.65
N PRO A 172 -13.33 -5.43 1.98
CA PRO A 172 -14.65 -5.32 2.59
C PRO A 172 -15.31 -6.69 2.76
N VAL A 173 -16.25 -6.80 3.70
CA VAL A 173 -17.22 -7.91 3.71
C VAL A 173 -18.39 -7.51 2.80
N LEU A 174 -18.49 -8.19 1.65
CA LEU A 174 -19.50 -7.93 0.63
C LEU A 174 -20.62 -8.96 0.75
N GLU A 175 -21.84 -8.47 0.96
CA GLU A 175 -23.04 -9.30 1.11
C GLU A 175 -24.20 -8.70 0.30
N ASP A 176 -25.23 -9.51 0.08
CA ASP A 176 -26.41 -9.09 -0.65
C ASP A 176 -27.25 -8.09 0.17
N GLY A 177 -27.76 -7.05 -0.50
CA GLY A 177 -28.65 -6.06 0.13
C GLY A 177 -27.94 -4.90 0.83
N LEU A 178 -26.61 -4.77 0.69
CA LEU A 178 -25.88 -3.58 1.13
C LEU A 178 -26.45 -2.30 0.48
N SER A 179 -26.44 -1.22 1.26
CA SER A 179 -26.73 0.11 0.72
C SER A 179 -25.63 0.54 -0.25
N THR A 180 -25.93 1.47 -1.15
CA THR A 180 -25.00 1.89 -2.21
C THR A 180 -24.87 3.40 -2.29
N ILE A 181 -23.73 3.87 -2.82
CA ILE A 181 -23.48 5.27 -3.17
C ILE A 181 -23.37 5.44 -4.68
N GLY A 182 -23.50 6.69 -5.13
CA GLY A 182 -23.22 7.04 -6.51
C GLY A 182 -24.22 6.52 -7.54
N HIS A 183 -23.87 6.72 -8.80
CA HIS A 183 -24.67 6.26 -9.93
C HIS A 183 -24.28 4.84 -10.34
N ASN A 184 -23.02 4.45 -10.13
CA ASN A 184 -22.54 3.08 -10.36
C ASN A 184 -22.95 2.11 -9.25
N LYS A 185 -23.59 2.58 -8.17
CA LYS A 185 -24.09 1.72 -7.07
C LYS A 185 -22.99 1.00 -6.29
N VAL A 186 -21.90 1.70 -6.03
CA VAL A 186 -20.80 1.21 -5.18
C VAL A 186 -21.35 0.83 -3.82
N SER A 187 -21.18 -0.43 -3.43
CA SER A 187 -21.74 -0.95 -2.17
C SER A 187 -21.02 -0.35 -0.96
N ILE A 188 -21.75 -0.17 0.13
CA ILE A 188 -21.24 0.32 1.42
C ILE A 188 -21.09 -0.89 2.35
N PRO A 189 -19.86 -1.39 2.59
CA PRO A 189 -19.63 -2.53 3.45
C PRO A 189 -19.94 -2.22 4.91
N ASN A 190 -20.51 -3.20 5.62
CA ASN A 190 -20.72 -3.11 7.06
C ASN A 190 -19.44 -3.38 7.87
N TYR A 191 -18.52 -4.16 7.30
CA TYR A 191 -17.26 -4.57 7.92
C TYR A 191 -16.12 -4.57 6.91
N TYR A 192 -14.90 -4.43 7.44
CA TYR A 192 -13.65 -4.62 6.71
C TYR A 192 -12.76 -5.59 7.47
N TYR A 193 -12.01 -6.38 6.73
CA TYR A 193 -11.02 -7.27 7.29
C TYR A 193 -9.62 -6.96 6.78
N LYS A 194 -8.61 -7.30 7.59
CA LYS A 194 -7.19 -7.22 7.20
C LYS A 194 -6.41 -8.34 7.88
N ILE A 195 -5.64 -9.05 7.08
CA ILE A 195 -4.85 -10.22 7.49
C ILE A 195 -3.39 -9.91 7.18
N ALA A 196 -2.50 -10.17 8.14
CA ALA A 196 -1.06 -10.21 7.90
C ALA A 196 -0.57 -11.65 7.99
N VAL A 197 0.36 -11.99 7.11
CA VAL A 197 1.11 -13.24 7.13
C VAL A 197 2.60 -12.93 7.09
N HIS A 198 3.39 -13.66 7.85
CA HIS A 198 4.84 -13.61 7.81
C HIS A 198 5.40 -15.02 7.73
N TYR A 199 6.42 -15.22 6.90
CA TYR A 199 7.16 -16.49 6.87
C TYR A 199 8.43 -16.37 7.70
N ASN A 200 8.45 -17.00 8.87
CA ASN A 200 9.58 -16.98 9.77
C ASN A 200 10.62 -18.02 9.32
N THR A 201 11.70 -17.54 8.72
CA THR A 201 12.79 -18.40 8.19
C THR A 201 13.61 -19.10 9.28
N GLN A 202 13.54 -18.67 10.54
CA GLN A 202 14.32 -19.26 11.63
C GLN A 202 13.74 -20.59 12.09
N ASN A 203 12.42 -20.72 12.11
CA ASN A 203 11.70 -21.94 12.47
C ASN A 203 10.98 -22.60 11.28
N ASN A 204 11.02 -21.99 10.09
CA ASN A 204 10.38 -22.50 8.87
C ASN A 204 8.85 -22.62 9.02
N GLU A 205 8.25 -21.65 9.70
CA GLU A 205 6.81 -21.60 9.96
C GLU A 205 6.20 -20.29 9.48
N TYR A 206 4.94 -20.37 9.04
CA TYR A 206 4.14 -19.18 8.82
C TYR A 206 3.55 -18.67 10.16
N GLU A 207 3.42 -17.36 10.25
CA GLU A 207 2.78 -16.60 11.30
C GLU A 207 1.63 -15.80 10.70
N SER A 208 0.51 -15.64 11.40
CA SER A 208 -0.65 -14.90 10.92
C SER A 208 -1.39 -14.17 12.03
N ILE A 209 -2.05 -13.07 11.64
CA ILE A 209 -3.00 -12.36 12.47
C ILE A 209 -4.07 -11.72 11.59
N ALA A 210 -5.32 -11.79 12.05
CA ALA A 210 -6.48 -11.32 11.29
C ALA A 210 -7.34 -10.38 12.13
N PHE A 211 -7.91 -9.38 11.48
CA PHE A 211 -8.78 -8.38 12.09
C PHE A 211 -10.07 -8.25 11.32
N LEU A 212 -11.18 -8.03 12.04
CA LEU A 212 -12.48 -7.70 11.47
C LEU A 212 -13.03 -6.48 12.22
N LEU A 213 -13.27 -5.39 11.50
CA LEU A 213 -13.70 -4.13 12.07
C LEU A 213 -15.00 -3.64 11.43
N PRO A 214 -15.97 -3.17 12.23
CA PRO A 214 -17.18 -2.55 11.70
C PRO A 214 -16.84 -1.20 11.06
N ASN A 215 -17.51 -0.86 9.96
CA ASN A 215 -17.37 0.40 9.22
C ASN A 215 -17.97 1.60 10.00
N LYS A 216 -17.44 1.86 11.20
CA LYS A 216 -17.82 2.92 12.13
C LYS A 216 -16.64 3.27 13.03
N LYS A 217 -16.79 4.30 13.86
CA LYS A 217 -15.79 4.66 14.87
C LYS A 217 -15.40 3.44 15.72
N GLY A 218 -14.11 3.12 15.75
CA GLY A 218 -13.56 2.13 16.67
C GLY A 218 -13.49 2.70 18.08
N GLU A 219 -14.06 1.98 19.05
CA GLU A 219 -14.09 2.37 20.46
C GLU A 219 -13.19 1.49 21.34
N GLN A 220 -12.64 0.41 20.79
CA GLN A 220 -11.82 -0.58 21.49
C GLN A 220 -10.34 -0.52 21.04
N THR A 221 -9.48 -1.29 21.71
CA THR A 221 -8.09 -1.50 21.26
C THR A 221 -8.05 -2.42 20.03
N LEU A 222 -6.95 -2.40 19.26
CA LEU A 222 -6.82 -3.25 18.06
C LEU A 222 -6.96 -4.74 18.39
N SER A 223 -6.39 -5.19 19.51
CA SER A 223 -6.45 -6.59 19.95
C SER A 223 -7.87 -7.11 20.20
N GLU A 224 -8.82 -6.23 20.51
CA GLU A 224 -10.23 -6.63 20.69
C GLU A 224 -10.96 -6.88 19.35
N TYR A 225 -10.38 -6.43 18.23
CA TYR A 225 -10.90 -6.68 16.88
C TYR A 225 -10.23 -7.89 16.19
N THR A 226 -9.33 -8.59 16.89
CA THR A 226 -8.68 -9.79 16.36
C THR A 226 -9.68 -10.94 16.27
N VAL A 227 -9.70 -11.59 15.11
CA VAL A 227 -10.57 -12.74 14.82
C VAL A 227 -9.75 -13.87 14.20
N THR A 228 -10.36 -15.03 14.07
CA THR A 228 -9.79 -16.16 13.31
C THR A 228 -9.98 -15.91 11.81
N ILE A 229 -9.14 -16.49 10.96
CA ILE A 229 -9.33 -16.40 9.50
C ILE A 229 -10.60 -17.17 9.11
N ASP A 230 -10.92 -18.30 9.78
CA ASP A 230 -12.20 -19.03 9.64
C ASP A 230 -13.42 -18.09 9.76
N SER A 231 -13.35 -17.14 10.71
CA SER A 231 -14.44 -16.19 10.93
C SER A 231 -14.60 -15.26 9.73
N ILE A 232 -13.51 -14.86 9.08
CA ILE A 232 -13.54 -14.04 7.87
C ILE A 232 -14.08 -14.85 6.71
N GLU A 233 -13.60 -16.09 6.49
CA GLU A 233 -14.07 -16.98 5.43
C GLU A 233 -15.57 -17.19 5.48
N SER A 234 -16.11 -17.43 6.68
CA SER A 234 -17.55 -17.61 6.90
C SER A 234 -18.39 -16.39 6.52
N LEU A 235 -17.79 -15.20 6.47
CA LEU A 235 -18.45 -13.93 6.14
C LEU A 235 -18.22 -13.51 4.69
N THR A 236 -17.11 -13.92 4.07
CA THR A 236 -16.70 -13.42 2.75
C THR A 236 -16.91 -14.42 1.63
N GLU A 237 -17.21 -15.69 1.92
CA GLU A 237 -17.24 -16.79 0.95
C GLU A 237 -15.90 -16.91 0.17
N LEU A 238 -14.80 -16.57 0.86
CA LEU A 238 -13.43 -16.74 0.37
C LEU A 238 -12.80 -17.92 1.09
N ASP A 239 -11.85 -18.55 0.43
CA ASP A 239 -10.96 -19.56 0.99
C ASP A 239 -9.53 -18.99 0.91
N PHE A 240 -8.98 -18.63 2.07
CA PHE A 240 -7.63 -18.11 2.20
C PHE A 240 -6.66 -19.27 2.37
N PHE A 241 -5.50 -19.19 1.73
CA PHE A 241 -4.45 -20.21 1.89
C PHE A 241 -4.85 -21.63 1.43
N SER A 242 -5.84 -21.73 0.53
CA SER A 242 -6.36 -22.96 -0.09
C SER A 242 -5.31 -23.96 -0.62
N THR A 243 -4.11 -23.49 -0.92
CA THR A 243 -3.00 -24.30 -1.45
C THR A 243 -2.08 -24.87 -0.35
N LEU A 244 -2.22 -24.41 0.90
CA LEU A 244 -1.54 -25.01 2.05
C LEU A 244 -2.16 -26.37 2.36
N SER A 245 -1.40 -27.27 3.00
CA SER A 245 -1.95 -28.56 3.42
C SER A 245 -3.04 -28.38 4.48
N ASP A 246 -4.07 -29.24 4.49
CA ASP A 246 -5.19 -29.21 5.44
C ASP A 246 -4.74 -29.07 6.92
N SER A 247 -3.67 -29.74 7.32
CA SER A 247 -3.14 -29.64 8.70
C SER A 247 -2.60 -28.25 9.03
N LEU A 248 -2.01 -27.57 8.05
CA LEU A 248 -1.55 -26.20 8.16
C LEU A 248 -2.74 -25.25 8.18
N GLN A 249 -3.69 -25.37 7.24
CA GLN A 249 -4.92 -24.58 7.19
C GLN A 249 -5.67 -24.60 8.52
N ILE A 250 -5.99 -25.79 9.05
CA ILE A 250 -6.67 -25.95 10.36
C ILE A 250 -5.93 -25.22 11.48
N THR A 251 -4.60 -25.26 11.49
CA THR A 251 -3.81 -24.56 12.54
C THR A 251 -3.76 -23.05 12.29
N PHE A 252 -3.69 -22.65 11.03
CA PHE A 252 -3.58 -21.26 10.58
C PHE A 252 -4.87 -20.49 10.79
N GLU A 253 -5.98 -21.07 10.35
CA GLU A 253 -7.24 -20.36 10.23
C GLU A 253 -8.04 -20.33 11.52
N SER A 254 -7.92 -21.35 12.37
CA SER A 254 -8.65 -21.42 13.65
C SER A 254 -7.98 -20.65 14.80
N SER A 255 -6.73 -20.22 14.61
CA SER A 255 -5.98 -19.45 15.62
C SER A 255 -6.33 -17.97 15.55
N LEU A 256 -6.58 -17.33 16.70
CA LEU A 256 -6.74 -15.86 16.77
C LEU A 256 -5.44 -15.13 16.36
N SER A 257 -4.31 -15.73 16.69
CA SER A 257 -2.99 -15.25 16.27
C SER A 257 -2.01 -16.42 16.32
N LYS A 258 -1.17 -16.51 15.28
CA LYS A 258 -0.06 -17.45 15.22
C LYS A 258 1.23 -16.65 15.02
N GLY A 259 2.21 -16.88 15.89
CA GLY A 259 3.46 -16.09 15.92
C GLY A 259 3.41 -14.91 16.88
N ASP A 260 4.52 -14.17 16.95
CA ASP A 260 4.65 -13.02 17.85
C ASP A 260 4.30 -11.72 17.12
N TRP A 261 3.09 -11.21 17.40
CA TRP A 261 2.57 -9.95 16.85
C TRP A 261 2.48 -8.90 17.96
N ASN A 262 3.58 -8.19 18.17
CA ASN A 262 3.69 -7.23 19.26
C ASN A 262 2.89 -5.94 18.99
N TYR A 263 1.79 -5.73 19.73
CA TYR A 263 0.97 -4.52 19.64
C TYR A 263 1.65 -3.24 20.13
N ASP A 264 2.75 -3.35 20.88
CA ASP A 264 3.52 -2.20 21.34
C ASP A 264 4.56 -1.72 20.29
N SER A 265 4.73 -2.47 19.19
CA SER A 265 5.65 -2.11 18.11
C SER A 265 5.27 -0.76 17.51
N LYS A 266 6.26 0.14 17.43
CA LYS A 266 6.05 1.51 16.95
C LYS A 266 6.62 1.67 15.55
N TYR A 267 5.76 2.04 14.61
CA TYR A 267 6.20 2.46 13.29
C TYR A 267 7.03 3.74 13.38
N ASN A 268 8.26 3.69 12.89
CA ASN A 268 9.16 4.83 12.84
C ASN A 268 9.40 5.20 11.36
N PRO A 269 8.70 6.23 10.83
CA PRO A 269 8.82 6.60 9.43
C PRO A 269 10.26 6.88 9.02
N ILE A 270 10.75 6.18 8.01
CA ILE A 270 12.10 6.36 7.46
C ILE A 270 12.00 7.36 6.31
N SER A 271 12.83 8.41 6.35
CA SER A 271 12.97 9.35 5.24
C SER A 271 14.38 9.26 4.66
N ASN A 272 14.51 9.42 3.34
CA ASN A 272 15.80 9.36 2.62
C ASN A 272 16.90 10.27 3.20
N ASN A 273 16.55 11.29 3.97
CA ASN A 273 17.53 12.15 4.63
C ASN A 273 18.25 11.47 5.83
N GLN A 274 17.90 10.23 6.20
CA GLN A 274 18.58 9.45 7.24
C GLN A 274 19.47 8.31 6.70
N GLN A 275 19.51 8.07 5.39
CA GLN A 275 20.27 6.96 4.79
C GLN A 275 21.76 7.28 4.48
N THR A 276 22.25 8.48 4.78
CA THR A 276 23.67 8.83 4.56
C THR A 276 24.61 8.49 5.71
N SER A 277 24.15 7.83 6.76
CA SER A 277 25.02 7.40 7.86
C SER A 277 24.75 5.96 8.24
N ASN A 278 25.15 5.01 7.40
CA ASN A 278 25.52 3.65 7.80
C ASN A 278 26.14 2.92 6.59
N ASN A 279 27.42 3.16 6.33
CA ASN A 279 28.23 2.21 5.60
C ASN A 279 29.68 2.25 6.10
N VAL A 280 30.11 1.07 6.57
CA VAL A 280 31.47 0.60 6.82
C VAL A 280 32.23 1.26 7.98
N ASN A 281 32.29 0.50 9.08
CA ASN A 281 33.40 0.52 10.03
C ASN A 281 34.70 0.23 9.27
N ASP A 282 35.46 1.28 8.94
CA ASP A 282 36.91 1.19 8.86
C ASP A 282 37.51 2.07 9.96
N ASN A 283 38.37 1.47 10.77
CA ASN A 283 38.94 2.06 11.97
C ASN A 283 39.87 3.22 11.57
N SER A 284 39.45 4.47 11.78
CA SER A 284 40.29 5.49 12.43
C SER A 284 39.59 6.84 12.60
N ARG A 285 39.88 7.46 13.76
CA ARG A 285 39.82 8.90 14.09
C ARG A 285 38.54 9.48 14.69
N GLN A 286 38.69 9.68 16.00
CA GLN A 286 38.46 10.91 16.77
C GLN A 286 37.01 11.37 16.99
N THR A 287 36.60 11.21 18.24
CA THR A 287 35.47 11.84 18.92
C THR A 287 35.49 13.37 18.79
N GLU A 288 34.64 13.93 17.93
CA GLU A 288 34.32 15.36 18.00
C GLU A 288 33.21 15.61 19.04
N ASN A 289 33.63 15.92 20.26
CA ASN A 289 32.80 16.57 21.27
C ASN A 289 32.27 17.88 20.70
N ASN A 290 30.96 17.95 20.47
CA ASN A 290 30.29 19.14 19.96
C ASN A 290 30.11 20.18 21.11
N THR A 291 31.21 20.79 21.54
CA THR A 291 31.24 21.80 22.60
C THR A 291 30.59 23.09 22.09
N LYS A 292 29.48 23.51 22.70
CA LYS A 292 28.82 24.79 22.37
C LYS A 292 29.58 25.94 23.05
N ILE A 293 30.18 26.83 22.27
CA ILE A 293 30.94 28.00 22.75
C ILE A 293 30.04 29.25 22.72
N ARG A 294 30.27 30.22 23.62
CA ARG A 294 29.50 31.49 23.67
C ARG A 294 29.95 32.43 22.54
N CYS A 295 29.01 33.10 21.88
CA CYS A 295 29.29 34.11 20.86
C CYS A 295 30.04 35.33 21.43
N SER A 296 31.11 35.78 20.75
CA SER A 296 31.91 36.94 21.17
C SER A 296 31.30 38.31 20.83
N GLY A 297 30.22 38.36 20.06
CA GLY A 297 29.54 39.62 19.69
C GLY A 297 28.98 40.39 20.90
N SER A 298 28.92 41.72 20.80
CA SER A 298 28.23 42.59 21.76
C SER A 298 26.93 43.12 21.17
N THR A 299 25.87 43.14 21.99
CA THR A 299 24.58 43.71 21.58
C THR A 299 24.69 45.22 21.38
N LYS A 300 23.68 45.84 20.74
CA LYS A 300 23.60 47.30 20.57
C LYS A 300 23.65 48.11 21.87
N LYS A 301 23.42 47.47 23.03
CA LYS A 301 23.52 48.07 24.38
C LYS A 301 24.88 47.81 25.07
N GLY A 302 25.87 47.26 24.35
CA GLY A 302 27.23 47.04 24.85
C GLY A 302 27.43 45.77 25.68
N THR A 303 26.38 44.99 25.98
CA THR A 303 26.51 43.73 26.74
C THR A 303 26.80 42.53 25.83
N GLN A 304 27.57 41.56 26.32
CA GLN A 304 27.96 40.35 25.58
C GLN A 304 26.76 39.50 25.11
N CYS A 305 26.83 39.01 23.87
CA CYS A 305 25.83 38.16 23.25
C CYS A 305 25.64 36.86 24.04
N LYS A 306 24.37 36.51 24.28
CA LYS A 306 24.03 35.32 25.07
C LYS A 306 23.86 34.03 24.25
N ARG A 307 24.02 34.10 22.93
CA ARG A 307 23.83 32.95 22.03
C ARG A 307 25.07 32.06 22.00
N TYR A 308 24.86 30.76 21.82
CA TYR A 308 25.92 29.79 21.63
C TYR A 308 26.11 29.46 20.14
N ILE A 309 27.32 29.08 19.78
CA ILE A 309 27.75 28.68 18.43
C ILE A 309 28.52 27.37 18.52
N GLY A 310 28.54 26.62 17.41
CA GLY A 310 29.44 25.48 17.27
C GLY A 310 30.88 25.95 17.03
N ASN A 311 31.84 25.02 17.06
CA ASN A 311 33.29 25.29 16.96
C ASN A 311 33.76 25.95 15.64
N THR A 312 32.84 26.28 14.73
CA THR A 312 33.15 26.72 13.36
C THR A 312 33.04 28.23 13.16
N SER A 313 32.68 29.01 14.18
CA SER A 313 32.62 30.49 14.09
C SER A 313 32.81 31.14 15.45
N GLU A 314 33.29 32.39 15.49
CA GLU A 314 33.40 33.21 16.71
C GLU A 314 32.12 34.03 16.98
N PHE A 315 31.35 34.33 15.93
CA PHE A 315 30.15 35.16 15.99
C PHE A 315 28.91 34.38 15.57
N CYS A 316 27.80 34.57 16.30
CA CYS A 316 26.50 34.08 15.87
C CYS A 316 26.01 34.87 14.65
N TRP A 317 25.03 34.34 13.93
CA TRP A 317 24.50 34.93 12.70
C TRP A 317 24.06 36.41 12.83
N GLN A 318 23.69 36.89 14.02
CA GLN A 318 23.35 38.30 14.25
C GLN A 318 24.56 39.24 14.32
N HIS A 319 25.77 38.71 14.54
CA HIS A 319 27.02 39.46 14.66
C HIS A 319 28.03 39.06 13.59
N LYS A 320 27.65 38.20 12.64
CA LYS A 320 28.42 38.01 11.41
C LYS A 320 28.26 39.30 10.59
N LYS A 321 29.38 39.99 10.32
CA LYS A 321 29.40 41.16 9.44
C LYS A 321 29.19 40.75 8.00
#